data_AF-A0A817UAS3-F1
#
_entry.id   AF-A0A817UAS3-F1
#
_cell.length_a   1.000
_cell.length_b   1.000
_cell.length_c   1.000
_cell.angle_alpha   90.00
_cell.angle_beta   90.00
_cell.angle_gamma   90.00
#
_symmetry.space_group_name_H-M   'P 1'
#
loop_
_entity.id
_entity.type
_entity.pdbx_description
1 polymer ?
#
loop_
_entity_poly.entity_id
_entity_poly.type
_entity_poly.pdbx_seq_one_letter_code
_entity_poly.pdbx_strand_id
1 'polypeptide(L)'
;MLRDAVKHFIQRWDIHKVIWFVIKDSYIIDIRPDIHEVCFRMLVDCDFQVSTGIPNIGDDDAHNGNEWMKHLSNLTEQLKDFVNETRNRFDSYAPIRKKSISILVKFINGKSYMSPNAKAFLTAKEEVFIIDWWLSPELILIRPADENTFRLDNILGRITNARARVHVMLYKKMPFALALNSLYTKIKLVSKREKDDENSNDEKILKEQQSDTTSTSETDRKHRYFIGKDYSNIYQKDITEVQDYKTDSVIRTLVPRMLWHDEALAVFGQTTRDVARYFIQR
;
A
#
# COMPACT_ATOMS: atom_id res chain seq x y z
N MET A 1 31.02 12.32 1.43
CA MET A 1 29.80 11.63 1.91
C MET A 1 29.75 10.16 1.49
N LEU A 2 29.56 9.77 0.22
CA LEU A 2 29.50 8.34 -0.15
C LEU A 2 30.82 7.58 0.12
N ARG A 3 31.98 8.21 -0.19
CA ARG A 3 33.31 7.67 0.13
C ARG A 3 33.57 7.49 1.62
N ASP A 4 33.02 8.37 2.45
CA ASP A 4 33.18 8.33 3.91
C ASP A 4 32.27 7.26 4.52
N ALA A 5 31.05 7.10 3.98
CA ALA A 5 30.14 6.02 4.34
C ALA A 5 30.71 4.64 3.97
N VAL A 6 31.34 4.49 2.80
CA VAL A 6 32.00 3.24 2.38
C VAL A 6 33.25 2.94 3.23
N LYS A 7 34.03 3.97 3.61
CA LYS A 7 35.17 3.79 4.54
C LYS A 7 34.72 3.39 5.94
N HIS A 8 33.63 3.98 6.44
CA HIS A 8 33.05 3.59 7.73
C HIS A 8 32.40 2.20 7.69
N PHE A 9 31.85 1.82 6.54
CA PHE A 9 31.31 0.49 6.26
C PHE A 9 32.39 -0.59 6.31
N ILE A 10 33.56 -0.36 5.70
CA ILE A 10 34.69 -1.33 5.71
C ILE A 10 35.35 -1.41 7.09
N GLN A 11 35.42 -0.31 7.86
CA GLN A 11 36.04 -0.31 9.20
C GLN A 11 35.28 -1.07 10.28
N ARG A 12 34.01 -1.45 10.04
CA ARG A 12 33.19 -2.25 10.97
C ARG A 12 33.31 -3.76 10.76
N TRP A 13 34.13 -4.20 9.80
CA TRP A 13 34.29 -5.60 9.45
C TRP A 13 35.20 -6.30 10.47
N ASP A 14 34.58 -7.02 11.40
CA ASP A 14 35.27 -8.08 12.11
C ASP A 14 35.27 -9.31 11.20
N ILE A 15 36.45 -9.66 10.68
CA ILE A 15 36.67 -10.76 9.72
C ILE A 15 36.25 -12.14 10.24
N HIS A 16 35.82 -12.22 11.50
CA HIS A 16 35.40 -13.46 12.17
C HIS A 16 33.87 -13.61 12.32
N LYS A 17 33.04 -12.67 11.83
CA LYS A 17 31.58 -12.73 12.01
C LYS A 17 30.82 -13.00 10.70
N VAL A 18 29.86 -13.93 10.77
CA VAL A 18 28.96 -14.27 9.67
C VAL A 18 27.96 -13.14 9.46
N ILE A 19 27.91 -12.56 8.27
CA ILE A 19 26.97 -11.53 7.86
C ILE A 19 26.15 -12.06 6.69
N TRP A 20 24.83 -11.90 6.74
CA TRP A 20 23.93 -12.29 5.64
C TRP A 20 23.53 -11.05 4.86
N PHE A 21 23.89 -11.00 3.58
CA PHE A 21 23.40 -9.94 2.69
C PHE A 21 22.15 -10.43 1.98
N VAL A 22 21.04 -9.72 2.18
CA VAL A 22 19.77 -9.94 1.48
C VAL A 22 19.61 -8.85 0.43
N ILE A 23 19.72 -9.25 -0.83
CA ILE A 23 19.54 -8.35 -1.97
C ILE A 23 18.20 -8.71 -2.61
N LYS A 24 17.29 -7.73 -2.68
CA LYS A 24 15.97 -7.94 -3.27
C LYS A 24 15.47 -6.67 -3.95
N ASP A 25 15.03 -6.83 -5.20
CA ASP A 25 14.32 -5.88 -6.07
C ASP A 25 14.94 -4.49 -6.23
N SER A 26 15.07 -3.71 -5.16
CA SER A 26 15.56 -2.33 -5.15
C SER A 26 16.37 -1.99 -3.91
N TYR A 27 16.82 -2.99 -3.13
CA TYR A 27 17.62 -2.77 -1.95
C TYR A 27 18.61 -3.90 -1.64
N ILE A 28 19.67 -3.53 -0.92
CA ILE A 28 20.64 -4.40 -0.27
C ILE A 28 20.43 -4.22 1.24
N ILE A 29 20.23 -5.31 1.96
CA ILE A 29 20.16 -5.33 3.42
C ILE A 29 21.30 -6.20 3.92
N ASP A 30 21.97 -5.78 4.99
CA ASP A 30 22.78 -6.71 5.78
C ASP A 30 22.01 -7.13 7.04
N ILE A 31 22.14 -8.41 7.35
CA ILE A 31 21.54 -9.05 8.51
C ILE A 31 22.68 -9.68 9.27
N ARG A 32 22.75 -9.39 10.56
CA ARG A 32 23.67 -10.05 11.47
C ARG A 32 22.93 -11.18 12.19
N PRO A 33 23.06 -12.44 11.75
CA PRO A 33 22.32 -13.56 12.31
C PRO A 33 22.70 -13.85 13.77
N ASP A 34 23.87 -13.42 14.24
CA ASP A 34 24.33 -13.56 15.63
C ASP A 34 23.53 -12.69 16.61
N ILE A 35 22.94 -11.58 16.13
CA ILE A 35 22.13 -10.67 16.95
C ILE A 35 20.69 -10.53 16.45
N HIS A 36 20.32 -11.25 15.39
CA HIS A 36 19.00 -11.19 14.76
C HIS A 36 18.54 -9.78 14.32
N GLU A 37 19.48 -8.90 13.98
CA GLU A 37 19.18 -7.52 13.57
C GLU A 37 19.52 -7.24 12.11
N VAL A 38 18.70 -6.40 11.48
CA VAL A 38 19.01 -5.71 10.23
C VAL A 38 19.90 -4.52 10.56
N CYS A 39 21.14 -4.51 10.10
CA CYS A 39 22.12 -3.49 10.51
C CYS A 39 22.26 -2.36 9.49
N PHE A 40 21.91 -2.63 8.24
CA PHE A 40 22.08 -1.73 7.12
C PHE A 40 21.02 -2.02 6.06
N ARG A 41 20.45 -0.97 5.49
CA ARG A 41 19.58 -1.03 4.32
C ARG A 41 20.04 0.06 3.35
N MET A 42 20.44 -0.34 2.15
CA MET A 42 20.78 0.56 1.05
C MET A 42 19.81 0.34 -0.10
N LEU A 43 19.16 1.41 -0.55
CA LEU A 43 18.36 1.38 -1.77
C LEU A 43 19.31 1.47 -2.97
N VAL A 44 19.00 0.68 -4.00
CA VAL A 44 19.72 0.65 -5.27
C VAL A 44 18.90 1.44 -6.27
N ASP A 45 19.35 2.64 -6.62
CA ASP A 45 18.70 3.55 -7.58
C ASP A 45 19.54 3.72 -8.86
N CYS A 46 19.10 4.59 -9.76
CA CYS A 46 19.75 4.80 -11.07
C CYS A 46 21.18 5.37 -10.97
N ASP A 47 21.57 5.94 -9.82
CA ASP A 47 22.91 6.47 -9.58
C ASP A 47 23.78 5.45 -8.82
N PHE A 48 23.24 4.26 -8.51
CA PHE A 48 23.97 3.18 -7.86
C PHE A 48 25.01 2.59 -8.81
N GLN A 49 26.26 2.97 -8.58
CA GLN A 49 27.41 2.42 -9.29
C GLN A 49 28.20 1.50 -8.35
N VAL A 50 28.44 0.26 -8.79
CA VAL A 50 29.36 -0.67 -8.12
C VAL A 50 30.61 -0.80 -8.97
N SER A 51 31.76 -0.37 -8.42
CA SER A 51 33.06 -0.76 -8.96
C SER A 51 33.41 -2.16 -8.44
N THR A 52 33.29 -3.18 -9.29
CA THR A 52 33.73 -4.55 -8.95
C THR A 52 35.23 -4.68 -9.21
N GLY A 53 36.01 -4.84 -8.15
CA GLY A 53 37.38 -5.36 -8.22
C GLY A 53 37.41 -6.66 -7.45
N ILE A 54 38.05 -7.69 -7.99
CA ILE A 54 38.38 -8.91 -7.24
C ILE A 54 39.52 -8.52 -6.29
N PRO A 55 39.34 -8.40 -4.97
CA PRO A 55 40.50 -8.51 -4.09
C PRO A 55 40.97 -9.95 -4.23
N ASN A 56 42.28 -10.18 -4.33
CA ASN A 56 42.85 -11.53 -4.28
C ASN A 56 42.43 -12.21 -2.95
N ILE A 57 41.30 -12.88 -2.95
CA ILE A 57 40.82 -13.76 -1.89
C ILE A 57 41.22 -15.15 -2.35
N GLY A 58 41.97 -15.85 -1.49
CA GLY A 58 42.56 -17.15 -1.79
C GLY A 58 41.54 -18.17 -2.30
N ASP A 59 42.08 -19.16 -3.02
CA ASP A 59 41.39 -20.17 -3.85
C ASP A 59 40.20 -20.92 -3.22
N ASP A 60 40.00 -20.87 -1.90
CA ASP A 60 38.93 -21.61 -1.22
C ASP A 60 37.51 -20.98 -1.38
N ASP A 61 37.41 -19.70 -1.74
CA ASP A 61 36.12 -18.98 -1.89
C ASP A 61 35.68 -18.75 -3.36
N ALA A 62 36.45 -19.24 -4.32
CA ALA A 62 36.23 -19.01 -5.76
C ALA A 62 34.92 -19.62 -6.30
N HIS A 63 34.42 -20.70 -5.68
CA HIS A 63 33.15 -21.32 -6.06
C HIS A 63 31.95 -20.44 -5.68
N ASN A 64 31.94 -19.90 -4.46
CA ASN A 64 30.94 -18.94 -4.01
C ASN A 64 31.01 -17.66 -4.85
N GLY A 65 32.21 -17.10 -5.10
CA GLY A 65 32.38 -15.88 -5.88
C GLY A 65 31.79 -15.95 -7.30
N ASN A 66 31.89 -17.11 -7.96
CA ASN A 66 31.28 -17.33 -9.28
C ASN A 66 29.75 -17.42 -9.22
N GLU A 67 29.18 -18.01 -8.16
CA GLU A 67 27.74 -18.06 -7.94
C GLU A 67 27.17 -16.65 -7.63
N TRP A 68 27.90 -15.88 -6.82
CA TRP A 68 27.61 -14.47 -6.53
C TRP A 68 27.59 -13.61 -7.80
N MET A 69 28.62 -13.75 -8.65
CA MET A 69 28.69 -13.00 -9.91
C MET A 69 27.53 -13.36 -10.86
N LYS A 70 27.12 -14.63 -10.91
CA LYS A 70 25.94 -15.06 -11.67
C LYS A 70 24.66 -14.45 -11.12
N HIS A 71 24.49 -14.40 -9.80
CA HIS A 71 23.30 -13.83 -9.18
C HIS A 71 23.18 -12.32 -9.43
N LEU A 72 24.29 -11.58 -9.29
CA LEU A 72 24.34 -10.15 -9.56
C LEU A 72 24.12 -9.84 -11.05
N SER A 73 24.69 -10.64 -11.95
CA SER A 73 24.47 -10.52 -13.39
C SER A 73 23.00 -10.73 -13.75
N ASN A 74 22.38 -11.79 -13.23
CA ASN A 74 20.95 -12.06 -13.43
C ASN A 74 20.06 -10.95 -12.87
N LEU A 75 20.38 -10.42 -11.68
CA LEU A 75 19.66 -9.30 -11.09
C LEU A 75 19.80 -8.04 -11.93
N THR A 76 21.01 -7.73 -12.40
CA THR A 76 21.27 -6.57 -13.26
C THR A 76 20.47 -6.66 -14.56
N GLU A 77 20.39 -7.85 -15.18
CA GLU A 77 19.56 -8.04 -16.37
C GLU A 77 18.06 -7.90 -16.06
N GLN A 78 17.59 -8.35 -14.89
CA GLN A 78 16.20 -8.17 -14.44
C GLN A 78 15.87 -6.70 -14.11
N LEU A 79 16.86 -5.93 -13.65
CA LEU A 79 16.72 -4.53 -13.23
C LEU A 79 17.17 -3.53 -14.30
N LYS A 80 17.60 -4.01 -15.47
CA LYS A 80 18.08 -3.21 -16.60
C LYS A 80 17.13 -2.08 -16.99
N ASP A 81 15.84 -2.34 -16.85
CA ASP A 81 14.74 -1.38 -17.04
C ASP A 81 14.82 -0.12 -16.14
N PHE A 82 15.54 -0.19 -15.02
CA PHE A 82 15.63 0.84 -13.97
C PHE A 82 17.06 1.31 -13.68
N VAL A 83 18.07 0.54 -14.10
CA VAL A 83 19.49 0.77 -13.79
C VAL A 83 20.28 1.22 -15.03
N ASN A 84 19.65 1.26 -16.22
CA ASN A 84 20.30 1.74 -17.43
C ASN A 84 20.70 3.22 -17.33
N GLU A 85 21.90 3.55 -17.82
CA GLU A 85 22.42 4.92 -17.93
C GLU A 85 21.53 5.83 -18.80
N THR A 86 20.75 5.23 -19.71
CA THR A 86 19.79 5.93 -20.56
C THR A 86 18.45 6.04 -19.86
N ARG A 87 18.02 7.28 -19.58
CA ARG A 87 16.71 7.55 -18.98
C ARG A 87 15.58 7.01 -19.87
N ASN A 88 14.53 6.51 -19.24
CA ASN A 88 13.33 6.09 -19.97
C ASN A 88 12.63 7.30 -20.61
N ARG A 89 11.71 7.03 -21.54
CA ARG A 89 10.93 8.07 -22.22
C ARG A 89 10.31 9.07 -21.23
N PHE A 90 10.48 10.36 -21.51
CA PHE A 90 10.03 11.48 -20.67
C PHE A 90 10.71 11.54 -19.28
N ASP A 91 11.93 11.02 -19.15
CA ASP A 91 12.67 10.94 -17.88
C ASP A 91 11.91 10.19 -16.76
N SER A 92 11.05 9.25 -17.17
CA SER A 92 10.32 8.37 -16.25
C SER A 92 11.27 7.41 -15.53
N TYR A 93 10.97 7.06 -14.28
CA TYR A 93 11.67 5.96 -13.60
C TYR A 93 11.32 4.60 -14.21
N ALA A 94 10.13 4.47 -14.81
CA ALA A 94 9.64 3.23 -15.40
C ALA A 94 9.73 3.24 -16.94
N PRO A 95 10.07 2.09 -17.57
CA PRO A 95 10.11 1.94 -19.02
C PRO A 95 8.72 1.81 -19.63
N ILE A 96 8.66 1.81 -20.98
CA ILE A 96 7.41 1.54 -21.70
C ILE A 96 7.08 0.04 -21.62
N ARG A 97 5.93 -0.30 -21.03
CA ARG A 97 5.39 -1.66 -21.01
C ARG A 97 4.51 -1.94 -22.24
N LYS A 98 4.78 -3.02 -22.97
CA LYS A 98 3.97 -3.45 -24.13
C LYS A 98 2.64 -4.10 -23.66
N LYS A 99 1.59 -3.95 -24.48
CA LYS A 99 0.24 -4.48 -24.19
C LYS A 99 0.19 -6.00 -23.96
N SER A 100 1.14 -6.76 -24.50
CA SER A 100 1.22 -8.22 -24.30
C SER A 100 1.48 -8.62 -22.84
N ILE A 101 1.98 -7.69 -22.02
CA ILE A 101 2.39 -7.95 -20.62
C ILE A 101 1.68 -6.97 -19.66
N SER A 102 0.82 -6.07 -20.17
CA SER A 102 0.11 -5.10 -19.34
C SER A 102 -1.26 -4.71 -19.90
N ILE A 103 -2.27 -4.73 -19.04
CA ILE A 103 -3.68 -4.41 -19.37
C ILE A 103 -4.10 -3.14 -18.62
N LEU A 104 -4.87 -2.28 -19.28
CA LEU A 104 -5.42 -1.05 -18.72
C LEU A 104 -6.95 -1.13 -18.72
N VAL A 105 -7.57 -0.76 -17.60
CA VAL A 105 -9.03 -0.61 -17.46
C VAL A 105 -9.34 0.81 -17.00
N LYS A 106 -10.30 1.47 -17.64
CA LYS A 106 -10.76 2.81 -17.26
C LYS A 106 -12.05 2.74 -16.43
N PHE A 107 -12.18 3.63 -15.45
CA PHE A 107 -13.35 3.77 -14.61
C PHE A 107 -13.83 5.21 -14.64
N ILE A 108 -15.13 5.39 -14.80
CA ILE A 108 -15.80 6.69 -14.72
C ILE A 108 -16.64 6.70 -13.44
N ASN A 109 -16.40 7.68 -12.58
CA ASN A 109 -16.99 7.87 -11.26
C ASN A 109 -16.68 6.77 -10.24
N GLY A 110 -16.88 7.11 -8.96
CA GLY A 110 -16.57 6.24 -7.82
C GLY A 110 -17.29 4.89 -7.82
N LYS A 111 -18.52 4.77 -8.33
CA LYS A 111 -19.24 3.46 -8.31
C LYS A 111 -18.51 2.38 -9.11
N SER A 112 -18.03 2.73 -10.30
CA SER A 112 -17.35 1.80 -11.20
C SER A 112 -15.95 1.46 -10.72
N TYR A 113 -15.29 2.38 -9.99
CA TYR A 113 -13.96 2.20 -9.42
C TYR A 113 -13.96 1.44 -8.07
N MET A 114 -14.84 1.83 -7.14
CA MET A 114 -14.83 1.30 -5.77
C MET A 114 -15.30 -0.16 -5.69
N SER A 115 -16.28 -0.56 -6.51
CA SER A 115 -16.82 -1.91 -6.45
C SER A 115 -15.80 -3.00 -6.86
N PRO A 116 -15.02 -2.84 -7.95
CA PRO A 116 -13.91 -3.73 -8.26
C PRO A 116 -12.80 -3.71 -7.21
N ASN A 117 -12.46 -2.55 -6.63
CA ASN A 117 -11.44 -2.47 -5.58
C ASN A 117 -11.83 -3.26 -4.33
N ALA A 118 -13.11 -3.19 -3.91
CA ALA A 118 -13.60 -4.01 -2.80
C ALA A 118 -13.37 -5.50 -3.05
N LYS A 119 -13.65 -5.97 -4.27
CA LYS A 119 -13.41 -7.36 -4.68
C LYS A 119 -11.92 -7.69 -4.74
N ALA A 120 -11.10 -6.79 -5.26
CA ALA A 120 -9.65 -6.97 -5.35
C ALA A 120 -8.99 -7.07 -3.97
N PHE A 121 -9.41 -6.24 -3.00
CA PHE A 121 -8.97 -6.39 -1.62
C PHE A 121 -9.35 -7.76 -1.07
N LEU A 122 -10.61 -8.17 -1.20
CA LEU A 122 -11.10 -9.47 -0.72
C LEU A 122 -10.47 -10.68 -1.44
N THR A 123 -9.79 -10.51 -2.57
CA THR A 123 -9.03 -11.57 -3.27
C THR A 123 -7.52 -11.46 -3.10
N ALA A 124 -7.02 -10.40 -2.45
CA ALA A 124 -5.60 -10.19 -2.21
C ALA A 124 -5.01 -11.30 -1.34
N LYS A 125 -3.84 -11.82 -1.72
CA LYS A 125 -3.21 -13.00 -1.09
C LYS A 125 -1.95 -12.69 -0.28
N GLU A 126 -1.26 -11.59 -0.58
CA GLU A 126 0.06 -11.32 -0.03
C GLU A 126 0.17 -9.90 0.51
N GLU A 127 0.01 -8.91 -0.38
CA GLU A 127 0.25 -7.51 -0.03
C GLU A 127 -0.80 -6.60 -0.67
N VAL A 128 -1.18 -5.56 0.08
CA VAL A 128 -2.03 -4.47 -0.36
C VAL A 128 -1.35 -3.16 -0.01
N PHE A 129 -1.11 -2.33 -1.02
CA PHE A 129 -0.51 -1.01 -0.86
C PHE A 129 -1.56 0.07 -1.12
N ILE A 130 -1.71 0.99 -0.16
CA ILE A 130 -2.67 2.10 -0.23
C ILE A 130 -1.93 3.40 -0.03
N ILE A 131 -1.99 4.31 -1.01
CA ILE A 131 -1.54 5.69 -0.87
C ILE A 131 -2.76 6.56 -0.97
N ASP A 132 -2.93 7.45 0.00
CA ASP A 132 -4.02 8.42 -0.06
C ASP A 132 -3.60 9.77 0.53
N TRP A 133 -4.14 10.82 -0.07
CA TRP A 133 -4.06 12.15 0.52
C TRP A 133 -5.06 12.29 1.68
N TRP A 134 -6.23 11.65 1.56
CA TRP A 134 -7.22 11.56 2.63
C TRP A 134 -8.02 10.26 2.54
N LEU A 135 -7.71 9.35 3.46
CA LEU A 135 -8.42 8.08 3.58
C LEU A 135 -9.44 8.12 4.72
N SER A 136 -10.69 7.81 4.42
CA SER A 136 -11.75 7.58 5.40
C SER A 136 -11.88 6.08 5.67
N PRO A 137 -11.51 5.57 6.87
CA PRO A 137 -11.63 4.15 7.19
C PRO A 137 -13.05 3.61 7.05
N GLU A 138 -14.05 4.46 7.30
CA GLU A 138 -15.46 4.08 7.28
C GLU A 138 -16.13 4.23 5.90
N LEU A 139 -15.35 4.50 4.85
CA LEU A 139 -15.87 4.57 3.49
C LEU A 139 -16.49 3.24 3.05
N ILE A 140 -17.67 3.29 2.44
CA ILE A 140 -18.37 2.12 1.93
C ILE A 140 -18.08 1.97 0.44
N LEU A 141 -17.41 0.88 0.07
CA LEU A 141 -16.93 0.67 -1.30
C LEU A 141 -18.01 0.14 -2.25
N ILE A 142 -19.01 -0.60 -1.72
CA ILE A 142 -20.15 -1.11 -2.48
C ILE A 142 -21.44 -0.56 -1.88
N ARG A 143 -22.24 0.12 -2.71
CA ARG A 143 -23.50 0.77 -2.34
C ARG A 143 -24.69 0.15 -3.07
N PRO A 144 -25.90 0.13 -2.48
CA PRO A 144 -26.24 0.61 -1.14
C PRO A 144 -25.57 -0.23 -0.05
N ALA A 145 -25.23 0.41 1.07
CA ALA A 145 -24.60 -0.23 2.20
C ALA A 145 -25.47 -1.36 2.75
N ASP A 146 -24.91 -2.55 2.95
CA ASP A 146 -25.55 -3.66 3.65
C ASP A 146 -24.70 -4.09 4.84
N GLU A 147 -25.26 -3.91 6.04
CA GLU A 147 -24.66 -4.32 7.33
C GLU A 147 -23.17 -3.92 7.52
N ASN A 148 -22.72 -2.83 6.89
CA ASN A 148 -21.31 -2.39 6.85
C ASN A 148 -20.32 -3.44 6.29
N THR A 149 -20.78 -4.45 5.56
CA THR A 149 -19.95 -5.55 5.05
C THR A 149 -18.81 -5.05 4.15
N PHE A 150 -19.09 -4.05 3.32
CA PHE A 150 -18.14 -3.47 2.36
C PHE A 150 -17.52 -2.14 2.84
N ARG A 151 -17.51 -1.90 4.15
CA ARG A 151 -16.78 -0.78 4.75
C ARG A 151 -15.28 -1.05 4.67
N LEU A 152 -14.48 -0.05 4.30
CA LEU A 152 -13.07 -0.22 4.00
C LEU A 152 -12.30 -0.84 5.16
N ASP A 153 -12.41 -0.29 6.37
CA ASP A 153 -11.76 -0.82 7.57
C ASP A 153 -12.16 -2.28 7.88
N ASN A 154 -13.40 -2.68 7.62
CA ASN A 154 -13.87 -4.06 7.77
C ASN A 154 -13.23 -4.99 6.74
N ILE A 155 -13.14 -4.55 5.48
CA ILE A 155 -12.47 -5.32 4.42
C ILE A 155 -10.99 -5.48 4.76
N LEU A 156 -10.32 -4.39 5.13
CA LEU A 156 -8.90 -4.42 5.48
C LEU A 156 -8.63 -5.33 6.68
N GLY A 157 -9.44 -5.24 7.74
CA GLY A 157 -9.33 -6.14 8.90
C GLY A 157 -9.47 -7.62 8.50
N ARG A 158 -10.48 -7.96 7.69
CA ARG A 158 -10.69 -9.34 7.22
C ARG A 158 -9.48 -9.90 6.46
N ILE A 159 -8.85 -9.09 5.61
CA ILE A 159 -7.72 -9.56 4.80
C ILE A 159 -6.43 -9.62 5.59
N THR A 160 -6.22 -8.71 6.56
CA THR A 160 -5.06 -8.74 7.47
C THR A 160 -5.10 -9.94 8.40
N ASN A 161 -6.28 -10.29 8.90
CA ASN A 161 -6.43 -11.43 9.81
C ASN A 161 -6.31 -12.76 9.04
N ALA A 162 -6.69 -12.78 7.76
CA ALA A 162 -6.69 -14.01 6.98
C ALA A 162 -5.34 -14.30 6.32
N ARG A 163 -4.75 -13.35 5.57
CA ARG A 163 -3.68 -13.70 4.62
C ARG A 163 -2.80 -12.59 4.04
N ALA A 164 -3.22 -11.32 4.05
CA ALA A 164 -2.53 -10.25 3.32
C ALA A 164 -2.05 -9.13 4.24
N ARG A 165 -0.82 -8.65 4.03
CA ARG A 165 -0.27 -7.48 4.72
C ARG A 165 -0.75 -6.21 4.05
N VAL A 166 -1.29 -5.28 4.84
CA VAL A 166 -1.78 -3.99 4.34
C VAL A 166 -0.80 -2.90 4.76
N HIS A 167 -0.27 -2.16 3.78
CA HIS A 167 0.62 -1.02 4.00
C HIS A 167 -0.09 0.25 3.52
N VAL A 168 -0.19 1.24 4.40
CA VAL A 168 -0.91 2.49 4.12
C VAL A 168 0.04 3.67 4.29
N MET A 169 0.22 4.47 3.24
CA MET A 169 0.92 5.75 3.27
C MET A 169 -0.10 6.88 3.18
N LEU A 170 -0.21 7.67 4.25
CA LEU A 170 -1.13 8.81 4.33
C LEU A 170 -0.37 10.13 4.40
N TYR A 171 -0.88 11.12 3.68
CA TYR A 171 -0.38 12.48 3.82
C TYR A 171 -0.58 13.00 5.27
N LYS A 172 0.53 13.35 5.94
CA LYS A 172 0.48 13.95 7.28
C LYS A 172 0.14 15.43 7.15
N LYS A 173 -1.10 15.74 7.49
CA LYS A 173 -1.61 17.11 7.47
C LYS A 173 -1.16 17.92 8.68
N MET A 174 -0.95 19.22 8.48
CA MET A 174 -0.78 20.20 9.55
C MET A 174 -2.15 20.55 10.16
N PRO A 175 -2.35 20.50 11.49
CA PRO A 175 -3.67 20.59 12.13
C PRO A 175 -4.53 21.78 11.68
N PHE A 176 -3.91 22.95 11.51
CA PHE A 176 -4.58 24.22 11.18
C PHE A 176 -5.04 24.36 9.72
N ALA A 177 -4.57 23.54 8.78
CA ALA A 177 -4.75 23.81 7.35
C ALA A 177 -6.08 23.33 6.74
N LEU A 178 -6.79 22.38 7.35
CA LEU A 178 -7.78 21.52 6.66
C LEU A 178 -8.65 20.69 7.65
N ALA A 179 -9.84 20.25 7.24
CA ALA A 179 -10.75 19.35 7.99
C ALA A 179 -10.18 17.98 8.43
N LEU A 180 -9.12 17.54 7.76
CA LEU A 180 -8.82 16.11 7.60
C LEU A 180 -7.97 15.58 8.76
N ASN A 181 -8.33 14.41 9.28
CA ASN A 181 -7.66 13.85 10.45
C ASN A 181 -6.87 12.58 10.11
N SER A 182 -5.69 12.76 9.51
CA SER A 182 -4.77 11.65 9.19
C SER A 182 -4.34 10.84 10.42
N LEU A 183 -4.28 11.47 11.60
CA LEU A 183 -4.01 10.80 12.87
C LEU A 183 -5.16 9.88 13.28
N TYR A 184 -6.40 10.34 13.17
CA TYR A 184 -7.59 9.51 13.39
C TYR A 184 -7.58 8.28 12.49
N THR A 185 -7.37 8.47 11.18
CA THR A 185 -7.30 7.37 10.22
C THR A 185 -6.21 6.36 10.63
N LYS A 186 -5.02 6.83 11.00
CA LYS A 186 -3.93 5.97 11.46
C LYS A 186 -4.33 5.16 12.69
N ILE A 187 -4.82 5.82 13.74
CA ILE A 187 -5.23 5.16 15.00
C ILE A 187 -6.33 4.14 14.70
N LYS A 188 -7.34 4.52 13.92
CA LYS A 188 -8.48 3.65 13.62
C LYS A 188 -8.08 2.37 12.89
N LEU A 189 -7.19 2.48 11.90
CA LEU A 189 -6.71 1.33 11.14
C LEU A 189 -5.75 0.44 11.95
N VAL A 190 -4.90 1.04 12.80
CA VAL A 190 -3.95 0.28 13.64
C VAL A 190 -4.67 -0.41 14.81
N SER A 191 -5.52 0.28 15.56
CA SER A 191 -6.20 -0.28 16.73
C SER A 191 -7.21 -1.38 16.37
N LYS A 192 -7.69 -1.42 15.12
CA LYS A 192 -8.55 -2.52 14.66
C LYS A 192 -7.80 -3.84 14.59
N ARG A 193 -6.50 -3.80 14.26
CA ARG A 193 -5.63 -4.98 14.29
C ARG A 193 -5.48 -5.53 15.70
N GLU A 194 -5.22 -4.65 16.67
CA GLU A 194 -4.99 -5.05 18.08
C GLU A 194 -6.22 -5.75 18.69
N LYS A 195 -7.43 -5.27 18.39
CA LYS A 195 -8.68 -5.89 18.87
C LYS A 195 -8.98 -7.24 18.24
N ASP A 196 -8.55 -7.45 17.00
CA ASP A 196 -8.76 -8.72 16.30
C ASP A 196 -7.71 -9.76 16.76
N ASP A 197 -6.50 -9.34 17.12
CA ASP A 197 -5.46 -10.19 17.72
C ASP A 197 -5.84 -10.66 19.14
N GLU A 198 -6.54 -9.83 19.94
CA GLU A 198 -7.05 -10.23 21.27
C GLU A 198 -8.26 -11.17 21.19
N ASN A 199 -9.04 -11.13 20.11
CA ASN A 199 -10.21 -11.99 19.88
C ASN A 199 -9.88 -13.29 19.12
N SER A 200 -8.60 -13.64 18.94
CA SER A 200 -8.18 -14.83 18.18
C SER A 200 -8.48 -16.18 18.87
N ASN A 201 -9.22 -16.20 19.99
CA ASN A 201 -9.58 -17.42 20.71
C ASN A 201 -11.06 -17.83 20.60
N ASP A 202 -11.88 -17.21 19.77
CA ASP A 202 -13.28 -17.65 19.60
C ASP A 202 -13.65 -18.00 18.15
N GLU A 203 -13.62 -19.31 17.87
CA GLU A 203 -14.36 -19.92 16.77
C GLU A 203 -15.87 -19.72 16.96
N LYS A 204 -16.45 -18.65 16.38
CA LYS A 204 -17.91 -18.61 16.18
C LYS A 204 -18.41 -17.52 15.24
N ILE A 205 -18.15 -17.62 13.92
CA ILE A 205 -18.97 -16.88 12.94
C ILE A 205 -19.23 -17.70 11.69
N LEU A 206 -20.11 -18.69 11.82
CA LEU A 206 -20.95 -19.21 10.73
C LEU A 206 -22.27 -19.69 11.34
N LYS A 207 -23.15 -18.72 11.65
CA LYS A 207 -24.60 -18.90 11.77
C LYS A 207 -25.21 -17.53 12.04
N GLU A 208 -25.74 -16.92 10.99
CA GLU A 208 -26.94 -16.09 11.04
C GLU A 208 -27.36 -15.79 9.60
N GLN A 209 -27.95 -16.80 8.98
CA GLN A 209 -29.03 -16.56 8.03
C GLN A 209 -30.32 -16.89 8.77
N GLN A 210 -31.07 -15.85 9.18
CA GLN A 210 -32.53 -15.87 9.21
C GLN A 210 -33.09 -14.47 9.44
N SER A 211 -33.64 -13.93 8.35
CA SER A 211 -34.79 -13.04 8.24
C SER A 211 -34.96 -11.87 9.23
N ASP A 212 -34.96 -10.66 8.67
CA ASP A 212 -36.12 -9.77 8.87
C ASP A 212 -36.40 -8.93 7.62
N THR A 213 -37.57 -9.16 7.02
CA THR A 213 -38.05 -8.40 5.86
C THR A 213 -38.88 -7.23 6.37
N THR A 214 -38.22 -6.23 6.96
CA THR A 214 -38.89 -4.97 7.31
C THR A 214 -39.00 -4.11 6.05
N SER A 215 -40.22 -3.66 5.73
CA SER A 215 -40.50 -2.71 4.65
C SER A 215 -39.73 -1.40 4.89
N THR A 216 -38.50 -1.31 4.36
CA THR A 216 -37.63 -0.15 4.56
C THR A 216 -38.19 0.99 3.74
N SER A 217 -38.42 2.14 4.39
CA SER A 217 -38.96 3.32 3.73
C SER A 217 -38.06 3.73 2.55
N GLU A 218 -38.61 4.36 1.50
CA GLU A 218 -37.80 4.81 0.36
C GLU A 218 -36.69 5.78 0.79
N THR A 219 -36.98 6.56 1.84
CA THR A 219 -36.01 7.38 2.56
C THR A 219 -34.88 6.54 3.13
N ASP A 220 -35.14 5.46 3.87
CA ASP A 220 -34.09 4.58 4.41
C ASP A 220 -33.21 3.99 3.29
N ARG A 221 -33.83 3.62 2.16
CA ARG A 221 -33.10 3.08 1.00
C ARG A 221 -32.14 4.11 0.40
N LYS A 222 -32.50 5.39 0.35
CA LYS A 222 -31.62 6.48 -0.12
C LYS A 222 -30.50 6.81 0.88
N HIS A 223 -30.78 6.73 2.19
CA HIS A 223 -29.75 6.95 3.22
C HIS A 223 -28.63 5.90 3.17
N ARG A 224 -28.93 4.67 2.73
CA ARG A 224 -27.94 3.59 2.56
C ARG A 224 -26.91 3.86 1.46
N TYR A 225 -27.10 4.84 0.57
CA TYR A 225 -26.10 5.17 -0.45
C TYR A 225 -24.99 6.07 0.09
N PHE A 226 -25.32 7.07 0.90
CA PHE A 226 -24.37 8.04 1.45
C PHE A 226 -24.70 8.21 2.92
N ILE A 227 -23.91 7.57 3.80
CA ILE A 227 -24.14 7.55 5.24
C ILE A 227 -23.37 8.69 5.90
N GLY A 228 -24.05 9.46 6.76
CA GLY A 228 -23.42 10.50 7.58
C GLY A 228 -22.57 11.46 6.77
N LYS A 229 -21.28 11.55 7.12
CA LYS A 229 -20.29 12.44 6.49
C LYS A 229 -20.06 12.17 5.00
N ASP A 230 -20.46 11.01 4.48
CA ASP A 230 -20.44 10.68 3.03
C ASP A 230 -21.55 11.44 2.26
N TYR A 231 -22.59 11.90 2.95
CA TYR A 231 -23.53 12.90 2.41
C TYR A 231 -23.00 14.30 2.71
N SER A 232 -22.35 14.92 1.71
CA SER A 232 -21.68 16.20 1.88
C SER A 232 -21.92 17.16 0.71
N ASN A 233 -21.78 18.45 1.01
CA ASN A 233 -21.73 19.52 0.03
C ASN A 233 -20.73 20.56 0.54
N ILE A 234 -19.50 20.50 0.02
CA ILE A 234 -18.36 21.30 0.50
C ILE A 234 -18.54 22.81 0.27
N TYR A 235 -19.39 23.21 -0.69
CA TYR A 235 -19.72 24.62 -0.90
C TYR A 235 -20.67 25.18 0.17
N GLN A 236 -21.39 24.29 0.87
CA GLN A 236 -22.33 24.66 1.93
C GLN A 236 -21.69 24.52 3.30
N LYS A 237 -20.93 23.43 3.52
CA LYS A 237 -20.22 23.20 4.77
C LYS A 237 -19.09 22.18 4.58
N ASP A 238 -17.94 22.49 5.17
CA ASP A 238 -16.81 21.58 5.21
C ASP A 238 -17.11 20.30 6.00
N ILE A 239 -16.40 19.23 5.64
CA ILE A 239 -16.44 17.97 6.37
C ILE A 239 -15.52 18.09 7.58
N THR A 240 -16.13 18.28 8.75
CA THR A 240 -15.46 18.33 10.05
C THR A 240 -15.85 17.13 10.91
N GLU A 241 -15.11 16.90 12.00
CA GLU A 241 -15.41 15.85 12.98
C GLU A 241 -15.54 14.47 12.34
N VAL A 242 -14.55 14.12 11.51
CA VAL A 242 -14.54 12.88 10.71
C VAL A 242 -14.64 11.59 11.55
N GLN A 243 -14.33 11.67 12.85
CA GLN A 243 -14.53 10.59 13.81
C GLN A 243 -16.01 10.22 14.01
N ASP A 244 -16.92 11.18 13.87
CA ASP A 244 -18.36 10.95 13.94
C ASP A 244 -18.94 10.75 12.53
N TYR A 245 -18.47 9.69 11.89
CA TYR A 245 -18.72 9.44 10.47
C TYR A 245 -20.20 9.21 10.13
N LYS A 246 -21.03 8.80 11.10
CA LYS A 246 -22.47 8.52 10.89
C LYS A 246 -23.33 9.78 10.93
N THR A 247 -22.81 10.87 11.48
CA THR A 247 -23.55 12.12 11.58
C THR A 247 -23.42 12.92 10.30
N ASP A 248 -24.54 13.44 9.81
CA ASP A 248 -24.57 14.28 8.62
C ASP A 248 -23.91 15.64 8.91
N SER A 249 -23.15 16.15 7.93
CA SER A 249 -22.62 17.52 8.03
C SER A 249 -23.70 18.57 7.77
N VAL A 250 -24.70 18.24 6.95
CA VAL A 250 -25.76 19.15 6.47
C VAL A 250 -27.14 18.50 6.60
N ILE A 251 -28.20 19.31 6.68
CA ILE A 251 -29.57 18.82 6.74
C ILE A 251 -30.02 18.38 5.34
N ARG A 252 -30.20 17.07 5.13
CA ARG A 252 -30.49 16.45 3.82
C ARG A 252 -31.78 16.95 3.14
N THR A 253 -32.75 17.43 3.91
CA THR A 253 -34.02 17.98 3.38
C THR A 253 -33.87 19.39 2.82
N LEU A 254 -32.83 20.12 3.23
CA LEU A 254 -32.60 21.51 2.84
C LEU A 254 -31.44 21.63 1.84
N VAL A 255 -30.38 20.84 2.03
CA VAL A 255 -29.15 20.93 1.25
C VAL A 255 -28.96 19.64 0.45
N PRO A 256 -29.07 19.68 -0.89
CA PRO A 256 -28.72 18.53 -1.71
C PRO A 256 -27.21 18.27 -1.63
N ARG A 257 -26.83 16.98 -1.65
CA ARG A 257 -25.41 16.61 -1.76
C ARG A 257 -24.80 17.16 -3.04
N MET A 258 -23.52 17.49 -2.98
CA MET A 258 -22.74 17.81 -4.16
C MET A 258 -22.42 16.51 -4.92
N LEU A 259 -22.61 16.52 -6.25
CA LEU A 259 -22.18 15.39 -7.09
C LEU A 259 -20.65 15.36 -7.18
N TRP A 260 -20.10 14.16 -7.30
CA TRP A 260 -18.67 13.95 -7.50
C TRP A 260 -18.46 13.24 -8.83
N HIS A 261 -17.67 13.83 -9.72
CA HIS A 261 -17.30 13.28 -11.01
C HIS A 261 -15.79 13.08 -11.04
N ASP A 262 -15.35 11.90 -11.47
CA ASP A 262 -13.93 11.53 -11.44
C ASP A 262 -13.60 10.45 -12.47
N GLU A 263 -12.32 10.32 -12.81
CA GLU A 263 -11.79 9.28 -13.68
C GLU A 263 -10.65 8.52 -12.98
N ALA A 264 -10.65 7.19 -13.12
CA ALA A 264 -9.60 6.36 -12.56
C ALA A 264 -9.16 5.27 -13.53
N LEU A 265 -7.97 4.72 -13.31
CA LEU A 265 -7.37 3.66 -14.12
C LEU A 265 -6.91 2.51 -13.23
N ALA A 266 -7.13 1.28 -13.68
CA ALA A 266 -6.41 0.12 -13.17
C ALA A 266 -5.44 -0.40 -14.23
N VAL A 267 -4.24 -0.74 -13.77
CA VAL A 267 -3.20 -1.39 -14.57
C VAL A 267 -2.92 -2.78 -14.01
N PHE A 268 -2.71 -3.75 -14.89
CA PHE A 268 -2.37 -5.13 -14.55
C PHE A 268 -1.05 -5.52 -15.21
N GLY A 269 -0.32 -6.45 -14.59
CA GLY A 269 0.93 -7.00 -15.13
C GLY A 269 2.17 -6.23 -14.70
N GLN A 270 3.15 -6.07 -15.60
CA GLN A 270 4.42 -5.40 -15.28
C GLN A 270 4.21 -3.93 -14.85
N THR A 271 3.27 -3.20 -15.45
CA THR A 271 2.99 -1.82 -15.04
C THR A 271 2.53 -1.73 -13.58
N THR A 272 1.83 -2.74 -13.05
CA THR A 272 1.45 -2.78 -11.63
C THR A 272 2.68 -2.89 -10.73
N ARG A 273 3.71 -3.64 -11.15
CA ARG A 273 4.97 -3.77 -10.41
C ARG A 273 5.74 -2.45 -10.40
N ASP A 274 5.69 -1.70 -11.49
CA ASP A 274 6.30 -0.37 -11.56
C ASP A 274 5.65 0.56 -10.52
N VAL A 275 4.31 0.61 -10.48
CA VAL A 275 3.56 1.37 -9.46
C VAL A 275 3.88 0.89 -8.04
N ALA A 276 4.02 -0.42 -7.82
CA ALA A 276 4.40 -0.98 -6.53
C ALA A 276 5.82 -0.56 -6.10
N ARG A 277 6.79 -0.50 -7.02
CA ARG A 277 8.14 0.00 -6.72
C ARG A 277 8.12 1.44 -6.22
N TYR A 278 7.31 2.29 -6.85
CA TYR A 278 7.14 3.67 -6.38
C TYR A 278 6.60 3.73 -4.94
N PHE A 279 5.70 2.83 -4.56
CA PHE A 279 5.25 2.71 -3.17
C PHE A 279 6.41 2.28 -2.25
N ILE A 280 7.13 1.21 -2.61
CA ILE A 280 8.21 0.62 -1.79
C ILE A 280 9.37 1.60 -1.57
N GLN A 281 9.63 2.48 -2.52
CA GLN A 281 10.70 3.48 -2.43
C GLN A 281 10.39 4.60 -1.42
N ARG A 282 9.11 4.89 -1.16
CA ARG A 282 8.68 5.98 -0.28
C ARG A 282 8.52 5.53 1.17
#